data_AF-A0A957QQD2-F1
#
_entry.id   AF-A0A957QQD2-F1
#
_cell.length_a   1.000
_cell.length_b   1.000
_cell.length_c   1.000
_cell.angle_alpha   90.00
_cell.angle_beta   90.00
_cell.angle_gamma   90.00
#
_symmetry.space_group_name_H-M   'P 1'
#
loop_
_entity.id
_entity.type
_entity.pdbx_description
1 polymer ?
#
loop_
_entity_poly.entity_id
_entity_poly.type
_entity_poly.pdbx_seq_one_letter_code
_entity_poly.pdbx_strand_id
1 'polypeptide(L)'
;ELRLVGLMAAVIPLAEAVARGLDSGWSLTTTLTLAIISATVAADAIIRRQRHEFYASLGLVVLTIWSIWLDAAIIEEQAYILPFGLLLLGIGWAERHEQHQARFQMASWLGLILLLGSSFLQSLPREALGYTALASFEAFVALVIGIRAHSRHYVLAGGVALLATTLAQIGPAFIDLSRWAQLGITGTILLAAGLLALFRKEQLLATRRRLASEWRQWDV
;
A
#
# COMPACT_ATOMS: atom_id res chain seq x y z
N GLU A 1 25.04 -15.36 -12.42
CA GLU A 1 25.60 -14.86 -11.14
C GLU A 1 24.60 -14.17 -10.22
N LEU A 2 23.61 -13.41 -10.73
CA LEU A 2 22.54 -12.80 -9.91
C LEU A 2 21.68 -13.78 -9.07
N ARG A 3 21.66 -15.07 -9.42
CA ARG A 3 20.94 -16.12 -8.66
C ARG A 3 21.58 -16.43 -7.29
N LEU A 4 22.90 -16.27 -7.15
CA LEU A 4 23.62 -16.53 -5.90
C LEU A 4 23.46 -15.39 -4.90
N VAL A 5 23.31 -14.14 -5.39
CA VAL A 5 23.13 -12.95 -4.56
C VAL A 5 21.76 -12.96 -3.88
N GLY A 6 20.71 -13.37 -4.59
CA GLY A 6 19.36 -13.51 -3.99
C GLY A 6 19.29 -14.61 -2.94
N LEU A 7 20.05 -15.69 -3.13
CA LEU A 7 20.12 -16.81 -2.18
C LEU A 7 20.93 -16.42 -0.93
N MET A 8 22.03 -15.69 -1.09
CA MET A 8 22.83 -15.15 0.02
C MET A 8 22.05 -14.10 0.84
N ALA A 9 21.25 -13.25 0.18
CA ALA A 9 20.42 -12.24 0.86
C ALA A 9 19.28 -12.85 1.68
N ALA A 10 18.81 -14.07 1.34
CA ALA A 10 17.84 -14.82 2.14
C ALA A 10 18.48 -15.59 3.31
N VAL A 11 19.74 -16.04 3.15
CA VAL A 11 20.47 -16.85 4.14
C VAL A 11 20.99 -16.01 5.31
N ILE A 12 21.33 -14.74 5.12
CA ILE A 12 21.87 -13.88 6.19
C ILE A 12 20.82 -13.56 7.27
N PRO A 13 19.58 -13.11 6.94
CA PRO A 13 18.51 -12.94 7.93
C PRO A 13 18.12 -14.27 8.59
N LEU A 14 18.24 -15.38 7.85
CA LEU A 14 17.98 -16.72 8.33
C LEU A 14 18.94 -17.14 9.44
N ALA A 15 20.24 -16.91 9.25
CA ALA A 15 21.27 -17.24 10.24
C ALA A 15 21.12 -16.41 11.53
N GLU A 16 20.75 -15.14 11.40
CA GLU A 16 20.52 -14.26 12.55
C GLU A 16 19.25 -14.63 13.34
N ALA A 17 18.18 -15.02 12.66
CA ALA A 17 16.94 -15.46 13.28
C ALA A 17 17.08 -16.85 13.95
N VAL A 18 17.92 -17.74 13.39
CA VAL A 18 18.30 -19.03 14.02
C VAL A 18 19.10 -18.80 15.30
N ALA A 19 20.05 -17.86 15.30
CA ALA A 19 20.89 -17.59 16.47
C ALA A 19 20.11 -17.04 17.67
N ARG A 20 19.04 -16.29 17.44
CA ARG A 20 18.23 -15.66 18.51
C ARG A 20 17.10 -16.54 19.06
N GLY A 21 16.91 -17.72 18.49
CA GLY A 21 15.68 -18.46 18.66
C GLY A 21 15.74 -19.79 19.38
N LEU A 22 16.91 -20.13 19.90
CA LEU A 22 17.11 -21.33 20.70
C LEU A 22 16.49 -21.24 22.11
N ASP A 23 15.92 -20.10 22.49
CA ASP A 23 15.43 -19.85 23.87
C ASP A 23 13.89 -19.91 24.07
N SER A 24 13.03 -19.93 23.03
CA SER A 24 11.55 -19.76 23.20
C SER A 24 10.65 -20.97 22.84
N GLY A 25 11.23 -22.17 22.70
CA GLY A 25 10.50 -23.45 22.83
C GLY A 25 9.70 -23.96 21.61
N TRP A 26 8.76 -23.20 21.04
CA TRP A 26 7.86 -23.73 19.97
C TRP A 26 7.52 -22.73 18.86
N SER A 27 7.67 -21.45 19.18
CA SER A 27 7.21 -20.33 18.35
C SER A 27 8.19 -20.04 17.21
N LEU A 28 9.49 -20.11 17.52
CA LEU A 28 10.51 -19.67 16.60
C LEU A 28 10.88 -20.73 15.54
N THR A 29 10.95 -22.01 15.91
CA THR A 29 11.20 -23.09 14.93
C THR A 29 10.11 -23.16 13.87
N THR A 30 8.85 -22.97 14.25
CA THR A 30 7.71 -22.90 13.33
C THR A 30 7.80 -21.67 12.42
N THR A 31 8.02 -20.49 13.00
CA THR A 31 8.21 -19.24 12.28
C THR A 31 9.37 -19.33 11.28
N LEU A 32 10.52 -19.87 11.67
CA LEU A 32 11.67 -20.08 10.79
C LEU A 32 11.36 -21.05 9.67
N THR A 33 10.67 -22.16 9.97
CA THR A 33 10.29 -23.15 8.96
C THR A 33 9.37 -22.51 7.92
N LEU A 34 8.38 -21.72 8.35
CA LEU A 34 7.50 -20.97 7.45
C LEU A 34 8.27 -19.91 6.64
N ALA A 35 9.22 -19.21 7.25
CA ALA A 35 10.07 -18.25 6.56
C ALA A 35 10.94 -18.92 5.47
N ILE A 36 11.56 -20.06 5.77
CA ILE A 36 12.36 -20.83 4.80
C ILE A 36 11.50 -21.33 3.66
N ILE A 37 10.34 -21.96 3.98
CA ILE A 37 9.45 -22.51 2.97
C ILE A 37 8.90 -21.38 2.10
N SER A 38 8.45 -20.28 2.69
CA SER A 38 7.93 -19.13 1.93
C SER A 38 9.00 -18.55 0.99
N ALA A 39 10.23 -18.34 1.46
CA ALA A 39 11.33 -17.84 0.64
C ALA A 39 11.72 -18.81 -0.49
N THR A 40 11.74 -20.11 -0.19
CA THR A 40 12.10 -21.15 -1.17
C THR A 40 11.02 -21.26 -2.25
N VAL A 41 9.74 -21.30 -1.86
CA VAL A 41 8.61 -21.34 -2.80
C VAL A 41 8.56 -20.03 -3.61
N ALA A 42 8.83 -18.87 -3.00
CA ALA A 42 8.91 -17.60 -3.72
C ALA A 42 10.02 -17.62 -4.78
N ALA A 43 11.21 -18.11 -4.42
CA ALA A 43 12.34 -18.20 -5.33
C ALA A 43 12.04 -19.17 -6.50
N ASP A 44 11.46 -20.34 -6.21
CA ASP A 44 11.08 -21.30 -7.25
C ASP A 44 10.00 -20.74 -8.16
N ALA A 45 8.96 -20.09 -7.60
CA ALA A 45 7.91 -19.43 -8.34
C ALA A 45 8.45 -18.35 -9.30
N ILE A 46 9.41 -17.55 -8.84
CA ILE A 46 10.07 -16.51 -9.65
C ILE A 46 10.89 -17.14 -10.78
N ILE A 47 11.62 -18.22 -10.50
CA ILE A 47 12.48 -18.91 -11.48
C ILE A 47 11.63 -19.61 -12.55
N ARG A 48 10.61 -20.37 -12.12
CA ARG A 48 9.74 -21.18 -12.99
C ARG A 48 8.60 -20.39 -13.60
N ARG A 49 8.36 -19.18 -13.11
CA ARG A 49 7.23 -18.30 -13.50
C ARG A 49 5.88 -19.00 -13.31
N GLN A 50 5.73 -19.80 -12.25
CA GLN A 50 4.48 -20.51 -11.94
C GLN A 50 3.60 -19.69 -10.99
N ARG A 51 2.40 -19.35 -11.44
CA ARG A 51 1.49 -18.43 -10.73
C ARG A 51 0.99 -18.97 -9.40
N HIS A 52 0.63 -20.25 -9.36
CA HIS A 52 0.10 -20.87 -8.15
C HIS A 52 1.16 -20.97 -7.05
N GLU A 53 2.41 -21.23 -7.41
CA GLU A 53 3.55 -21.18 -6.48
C GLU A 53 3.79 -19.75 -5.98
N PHE A 54 3.64 -18.73 -6.83
CA PHE A 54 3.75 -17.34 -6.41
C PHE A 54 2.68 -16.96 -5.38
N TYR A 55 1.41 -17.32 -5.63
CA TYR A 55 0.31 -17.08 -4.68
C TYR A 55 0.49 -17.84 -3.38
N ALA A 56 0.93 -19.10 -3.45
CA ALA A 56 1.28 -19.88 -2.26
C ALA A 56 2.41 -19.21 -1.46
N SER A 57 3.44 -18.70 -2.13
CA SER A 57 4.55 -18.02 -1.47
C SER A 57 4.11 -16.75 -0.75
N LEU A 58 3.25 -15.93 -1.37
CA LEU A 58 2.72 -14.73 -0.72
C LEU A 58 1.85 -15.09 0.50
N GLY A 59 1.01 -16.13 0.38
CA GLY A 59 0.21 -16.63 1.50
C GLY A 59 1.08 -17.11 2.66
N LEU A 60 2.17 -17.83 2.37
CA LEU A 60 3.12 -18.28 3.38
C LEU A 60 3.87 -17.11 4.04
N VAL A 61 4.20 -16.05 3.30
CA VAL A 61 4.77 -14.83 3.89
C VAL A 61 3.79 -14.20 4.88
N VAL A 62 2.50 -14.09 4.52
CA VAL A 62 1.47 -13.58 5.44
C VAL A 62 1.38 -14.42 6.71
N LEU A 63 1.32 -15.74 6.57
CA LEU A 63 1.29 -16.66 7.71
C LEU A 63 2.54 -16.53 8.59
N THR A 64 3.71 -16.35 7.98
CA THR A 64 4.98 -16.13 8.71
C THR A 64 4.90 -14.85 9.53
N ILE A 65 4.43 -13.74 8.94
CA ILE A 65 4.29 -12.45 9.62
C ILE A 65 3.29 -12.56 10.78
N TRP A 66 2.14 -13.19 10.57
CA TRP A 66 1.16 -13.40 11.63
C TRP A 66 1.69 -14.29 12.75
N SER A 67 2.44 -15.34 12.44
CA SER A 67 3.08 -16.18 13.46
C SER A 67 4.02 -15.35 14.34
N ILE A 68 4.87 -14.51 13.74
CA ILE A 68 5.78 -13.60 14.47
C ILE A 68 5.00 -12.66 15.39
N TRP A 69 3.87 -12.11 14.92
CA TRP A 69 3.11 -11.13 15.69
C TRP A 69 2.28 -11.73 16.81
N LEU A 70 1.72 -12.93 16.59
CA LEU A 70 1.06 -13.70 17.64
C LEU A 70 2.05 -14.04 18.74
N ASP A 71 3.26 -14.46 18.39
CA ASP A 71 4.34 -14.75 19.35
C ASP A 71 4.79 -13.50 20.10
N ALA A 72 4.85 -12.35 19.41
CA ALA A 72 5.17 -11.06 20.00
C ALA A 72 4.00 -10.44 20.79
N ALA A 73 2.86 -11.12 20.90
CA ALA A 73 1.64 -10.64 21.55
C ALA A 73 1.22 -9.23 21.08
N ILE A 74 1.40 -8.94 19.78
CA ILE A 74 1.00 -7.66 19.20
C ILE A 74 -0.53 -7.62 19.16
N ILE A 75 -1.10 -6.70 19.93
CA ILE A 75 -2.55 -6.46 20.01
C ILE A 75 -3.07 -5.49 18.94
N GLU A 76 -2.15 -4.93 18.16
CA GLU A 76 -2.44 -3.89 17.17
C GLU A 76 -3.25 -4.44 15.99
N GLU A 77 -4.47 -3.94 15.78
CA GLU A 77 -5.34 -4.41 14.69
C GLU A 77 -4.70 -4.17 13.31
N GLN A 78 -4.02 -3.03 13.14
CA GLN A 78 -3.35 -2.68 11.87
C GLN A 78 -2.28 -3.68 11.48
N ALA A 79 -1.62 -4.30 12.47
CA ALA A 79 -0.64 -5.33 12.22
C ALA A 79 -1.35 -6.40 11.37
N TYR A 80 -2.38 -7.06 11.88
CA TYR A 80 -3.02 -8.18 11.19
C TYR A 80 -3.61 -7.85 9.81
N ILE A 81 -4.04 -6.60 9.59
CA ILE A 81 -4.61 -6.16 8.32
C ILE A 81 -3.55 -5.94 7.23
N LEU A 82 -2.38 -5.42 7.61
CA LEU A 82 -1.34 -4.98 6.67
C LEU A 82 -0.84 -6.10 5.74
N PRO A 83 -0.50 -7.33 6.21
CA PRO A 83 -0.05 -8.40 5.34
C PRO A 83 -1.14 -8.84 4.36
N PHE A 84 -2.40 -8.84 4.78
CA PHE A 84 -3.52 -9.23 3.91
C PHE A 84 -3.73 -8.20 2.80
N GLY A 85 -3.64 -6.91 3.13
CA GLY A 85 -3.69 -5.83 2.16
C GLY A 85 -2.55 -5.92 1.14
N LEU A 86 -1.32 -6.14 1.62
CA LEU A 86 -0.15 -6.33 0.75
C LEU A 86 -0.24 -7.59 -0.11
N LEU A 87 -0.79 -8.69 0.42
CA LEU A 87 -1.06 -9.92 -0.34
C LEU A 87 -1.98 -9.64 -1.52
N LEU A 88 -3.10 -8.94 -1.30
CA LEU A 88 -4.05 -8.58 -2.35
C LEU A 88 -3.42 -7.67 -3.41
N LEU A 89 -2.59 -6.70 -3.00
CA LEU A 89 -1.82 -5.87 -3.93
C LEU A 89 -0.82 -6.70 -4.74
N GLY A 90 -0.13 -7.65 -4.09
CA GLY A 90 0.81 -8.57 -4.74
C GLY A 90 0.13 -9.47 -5.76
N ILE A 91 -1.05 -10.01 -5.44
CA ILE A 91 -1.88 -10.78 -6.38
C ILE A 91 -2.31 -9.89 -7.55
N GLY A 92 -2.77 -8.67 -7.28
CA GLY A 92 -3.09 -7.71 -8.33
C GLY A 92 -1.91 -7.48 -9.27
N TRP A 93 -0.72 -7.23 -8.72
CA TRP A 93 0.49 -7.00 -9.51
C TRP A 93 0.86 -8.21 -10.38
N ALA A 94 0.71 -9.43 -9.87
CA ALA A 94 0.92 -10.65 -10.65
C ALA A 94 -0.08 -10.78 -11.80
N GLU A 95 -1.37 -10.55 -11.55
CA GLU A 95 -2.42 -10.61 -12.59
C GLU A 95 -2.23 -9.51 -13.67
N ARG A 96 -1.58 -8.39 -13.34
CA ARG A 96 -1.24 -7.35 -14.32
C ARG A 96 -0.28 -7.85 -15.41
N HIS A 97 0.71 -8.66 -15.05
CA HIS A 97 1.68 -9.21 -16.02
C HIS A 97 1.04 -10.16 -17.02
N GLU A 98 -0.10 -10.74 -16.64
CA GLU A 98 -0.80 -11.78 -17.39
C GLU A 98 -2.03 -11.23 -18.14
N GLN A 99 -2.16 -9.90 -18.21
CA GLN A 99 -3.22 -9.18 -18.93
C GLN A 99 -4.66 -9.46 -18.44
N HIS A 100 -4.84 -10.06 -17.25
CA HIS A 100 -6.17 -10.23 -16.66
C HIS A 100 -6.65 -8.96 -15.95
N GLN A 101 -7.02 -7.96 -16.72
CA GLN A 101 -7.34 -6.62 -16.20
C GLN A 101 -8.41 -6.63 -15.10
N ALA A 102 -9.47 -7.44 -15.22
CA ALA A 102 -10.54 -7.49 -14.22
C ALA A 102 -10.05 -7.99 -12.84
N ARG A 103 -9.22 -9.04 -12.82
CA ARG A 103 -8.67 -9.60 -11.57
C ARG A 103 -7.65 -8.67 -10.95
N PHE A 104 -6.79 -8.06 -11.78
CA PHE A 104 -5.87 -7.02 -11.35
C PHE A 104 -6.60 -5.86 -10.65
N GLN A 105 -7.66 -5.33 -11.29
CA GLN A 105 -8.44 -4.22 -10.75
C GLN A 105 -9.09 -4.61 -9.42
N MET A 106 -9.75 -5.76 -9.36
CA MET A 106 -10.45 -6.21 -8.15
C MET A 106 -9.47 -6.43 -6.99
N ALA A 107 -8.38 -7.17 -7.22
CA ALA A 107 -7.38 -7.45 -6.18
C ALA A 107 -6.68 -6.16 -5.70
N SER A 108 -6.31 -5.26 -6.63
CA SER A 108 -5.70 -3.98 -6.27
C SER A 108 -6.66 -3.10 -5.47
N TRP A 109 -7.94 -3.00 -5.86
CA TRP A 109 -8.93 -2.22 -5.13
C TRP A 109 -9.17 -2.76 -3.74
N LEU A 110 -9.35 -4.08 -3.59
CA LEU A 110 -9.53 -4.69 -2.28
C LEU A 110 -8.31 -4.46 -1.38
N GLY A 111 -7.09 -4.62 -1.91
CA GLY A 111 -5.87 -4.35 -1.17
C GLY A 111 -5.75 -2.88 -0.74
N LEU A 112 -6.03 -1.92 -1.64
CA LEU A 112 -5.99 -0.50 -1.34
C LEU A 112 -7.07 -0.08 -0.33
N ILE A 113 -8.31 -0.54 -0.50
CA ILE A 113 -9.41 -0.26 0.43
C ILE A 113 -9.09 -0.82 1.82
N LEU A 114 -8.52 -2.03 1.87
CA LEU A 114 -8.17 -2.64 3.14
C LEU A 114 -7.06 -1.86 3.85
N LEU A 115 -5.96 -1.54 3.17
CA LEU A 115 -4.85 -0.79 3.77
C LEU A 115 -5.26 0.64 4.14
N LEU A 116 -5.68 1.42 3.14
CA LEU A 116 -6.01 2.83 3.32
C LEU A 116 -7.26 3.03 4.19
N GLY A 117 -8.24 2.13 4.09
CA GLY A 117 -9.46 2.20 4.88
C GLY A 117 -9.21 1.87 6.36
N SER A 118 -8.40 0.85 6.65
CA SER A 118 -8.07 0.49 8.04
C SER A 118 -7.24 1.59 8.71
N SER A 119 -6.19 2.07 8.06
CA SER A 119 -5.36 3.17 8.60
C SER A 119 -6.15 4.46 8.74
N PHE A 120 -7.06 4.77 7.80
CA PHE A 120 -7.97 5.90 7.93
C PHE A 120 -8.90 5.77 9.14
N LEU A 121 -9.57 4.62 9.32
CA LEU A 121 -10.50 4.41 10.44
C LEU A 121 -9.79 4.53 11.79
N GLN A 122 -8.58 3.98 11.90
CA GLN A 122 -7.76 4.08 13.10
C GLN A 122 -7.18 5.49 13.33
N SER A 123 -7.15 6.35 12.31
CA SER A 123 -6.74 7.75 12.45
C SER A 123 -7.84 8.69 12.97
N LEU A 124 -9.09 8.23 13.05
CA LEU A 124 -10.24 9.05 13.49
C LEU A 124 -10.19 9.48 14.97
N PRO A 125 -9.73 8.65 15.93
CA PRO A 125 -9.54 9.09 17.31
C PRO A 125 -8.56 10.26 17.40
N ARG A 126 -8.86 11.29 18.20
CA ARG A 126 -8.06 12.54 18.27
C ARG A 126 -6.61 12.35 18.73
N GLU A 127 -6.34 11.28 19.46
CA GLU A 127 -5.02 10.99 20.04
C GLU A 127 -4.15 10.10 19.12
N ALA A 128 -4.70 9.67 17.98
CA ALA A 128 -4.12 8.68 17.07
C ALA A 128 -3.13 9.28 16.04
N LEU A 129 -2.28 10.23 16.43
CA LEU A 129 -1.34 10.90 15.51
C LEU A 129 -0.45 9.92 14.73
N GLY A 130 -0.09 8.79 15.35
CA GLY A 130 0.66 7.71 14.69
C GLY A 130 -0.07 7.14 13.47
N TYR A 131 -1.37 6.85 13.59
CA TYR A 131 -2.17 6.30 12.50
C TYR A 131 -2.49 7.35 11.44
N THR A 132 -2.61 8.62 11.83
CA THR A 132 -2.70 9.73 10.86
C THR A 132 -1.46 9.80 9.98
N ALA A 133 -0.26 9.71 10.58
CA ALA A 133 0.99 9.67 9.85
C ALA A 133 1.09 8.42 8.97
N LEU A 134 0.69 7.26 9.49
CA LEU A 134 0.66 6.00 8.75
C LEU A 134 -0.29 6.07 7.55
N ALA A 135 -1.55 6.48 7.73
CA ALA A 135 -2.54 6.62 6.67
C ALA A 135 -2.06 7.61 5.60
N SER A 136 -1.43 8.71 6.01
CA SER A 136 -0.86 9.70 5.10
C SER A 136 0.31 9.11 4.29
N PHE A 137 1.17 8.34 4.96
CA PHE A 137 2.29 7.65 4.32
C PHE A 137 1.81 6.58 3.33
N GLU A 138 0.87 5.71 3.72
CA GLU A 138 0.29 4.68 2.85
C GLU A 138 -0.38 5.32 1.62
N ALA A 139 -1.15 6.40 1.82
CA ALA A 139 -1.80 7.11 0.73
C ALA A 139 -0.79 7.79 -0.21
N PHE A 140 0.30 8.34 0.32
CA PHE A 140 1.40 8.88 -0.47
C PHE A 140 2.13 7.80 -1.27
N VAL A 141 2.44 6.66 -0.64
CA VAL A 141 3.07 5.51 -1.31
C VAL A 141 2.17 4.99 -2.44
N ALA A 142 0.86 4.86 -2.19
CA ALA A 142 -0.11 4.47 -3.21
C ALA A 142 -0.11 5.46 -4.40
N LEU A 143 -0.07 6.76 -4.14
CA LEU A 143 0.07 7.80 -5.17
C LEU A 143 1.35 7.65 -5.98
N VAL A 144 2.50 7.52 -5.33
CA VAL A 144 3.82 7.38 -5.98
C VAL A 144 3.86 6.13 -6.85
N ILE A 145 3.39 5.00 -6.33
CA ILE A 145 3.27 3.74 -7.08
C ILE A 145 2.31 3.93 -8.25
N GLY A 146 1.17 4.57 -8.05
CA GLY A 146 0.19 4.84 -9.10
C GLY A 146 0.75 5.70 -10.23
N ILE A 147 1.51 6.74 -9.91
CA ILE A 147 2.19 7.59 -10.90
C ILE A 147 3.24 6.78 -11.66
N ARG A 148 4.15 6.09 -10.96
CA ARG A 148 5.22 5.30 -11.58
C ARG A 148 4.68 4.18 -12.46
N ALA A 149 3.63 3.51 -11.99
CA ALA A 149 3.01 2.38 -12.67
C ALA A 149 1.92 2.80 -13.67
N HIS A 150 1.71 4.11 -13.86
CA HIS A 150 0.69 4.72 -14.73
C HIS A 150 -0.72 4.16 -14.47
N SER A 151 -1.07 3.91 -13.21
CA SER A 151 -2.36 3.33 -12.82
C SER A 151 -3.27 4.35 -12.13
N ARG A 152 -4.40 4.65 -12.79
CA ARG A 152 -5.40 5.60 -12.27
C ARG A 152 -5.97 5.17 -10.92
N HIS A 153 -6.15 3.88 -10.70
CA HIS A 153 -6.76 3.35 -9.47
C HIS A 153 -5.93 3.69 -8.23
N TYR A 154 -4.62 3.48 -8.30
CA TYR A 154 -3.69 3.81 -7.20
C TYR A 154 -3.63 5.31 -6.95
N VAL A 155 -3.60 6.13 -8.02
CA VAL A 155 -3.61 7.59 -7.90
C VAL A 155 -4.91 8.10 -7.28
N LEU A 156 -6.05 7.59 -7.71
CA LEU A 156 -7.36 7.97 -7.18
C LEU A 156 -7.50 7.52 -5.72
N ALA A 157 -7.17 6.26 -5.41
CA ALA A 157 -7.27 5.75 -4.05
C ALA A 157 -6.36 6.52 -3.09
N GLY A 158 -5.08 6.72 -3.42
CA GLY A 158 -4.15 7.48 -2.59
C GLY A 158 -4.54 8.95 -2.49
N GLY A 159 -5.02 9.57 -3.58
CA GLY A 159 -5.50 10.96 -3.56
C GLY A 159 -6.74 11.15 -2.69
N VAL A 160 -7.72 10.26 -2.82
CA VAL A 160 -8.94 10.26 -2.00
C VAL A 160 -8.60 10.00 -0.53
N ALA A 161 -7.72 9.05 -0.24
CA ALA A 161 -7.29 8.75 1.12
C ALA A 161 -6.55 9.93 1.75
N LEU A 162 -5.57 10.55 1.07
CA LEU A 162 -4.91 11.75 1.58
C LEU A 162 -5.89 12.89 1.86
N LEU A 163 -6.85 13.11 0.96
CA LEU A 163 -7.86 14.14 1.13
C LEU A 163 -8.77 13.82 2.32
N ALA A 164 -9.25 12.58 2.44
CA ALA A 164 -10.08 12.13 3.55
C ALA A 164 -9.35 12.27 4.89
N THR A 165 -8.10 11.79 4.98
CA THR A 165 -7.27 11.92 6.19
C THR A 165 -7.03 13.38 6.54
N THR A 166 -6.67 14.21 5.57
CA THR A 166 -6.46 15.66 5.79
C THR A 166 -7.72 16.34 6.31
N LEU A 167 -8.88 16.05 5.70
CA LEU A 167 -10.17 16.59 6.14
C LEU A 167 -10.57 16.10 7.52
N ALA A 168 -10.35 14.83 7.85
CA ALA A 168 -10.66 14.26 9.16
C ALA A 168 -9.86 14.94 10.28
N GLN A 169 -8.59 15.28 10.01
CA GLN A 169 -7.72 15.93 11.00
C GLN A 169 -7.96 17.43 11.11
N ILE A 170 -8.18 18.11 9.98
CA ILE A 170 -8.45 19.55 9.97
C ILE A 170 -9.86 19.84 10.47
N GLY A 171 -10.84 18.96 10.25
CA GLY A 171 -12.25 19.19 10.57
C GLY A 171 -12.49 19.67 12.01
N PRO A 172 -12.04 18.92 13.04
CA PRO A 172 -12.16 19.34 14.44
C PRO A 172 -11.47 20.68 14.70
N ALA A 173 -10.24 20.85 14.21
CA ALA A 173 -9.47 22.08 14.38
C ALA A 173 -10.14 23.28 13.68
N PHE A 174 -10.81 23.05 12.56
CA PHE A 174 -11.50 24.07 11.78
C PHE A 174 -12.72 24.62 12.52
N ILE A 175 -13.47 23.77 13.23
CA ILE A 175 -14.62 24.18 14.04
C ILE A 175 -14.20 25.10 15.18
N ASP A 176 -13.02 24.87 15.75
CA ASP A 176 -12.46 25.66 16.86
C ASP A 176 -11.83 26.99 16.42
N LEU A 177 -11.64 27.21 15.10
CA LEU A 177 -11.11 28.47 14.57
C LEU A 177 -12.13 29.63 14.62
N SER A 178 -11.62 30.86 14.69
CA SER A 178 -12.46 32.05 14.55
C SER A 178 -13.15 32.09 13.17
N ARG A 179 -14.38 32.64 13.11
CA ARG A 179 -15.16 32.75 11.85
C ARG A 179 -14.38 33.46 10.73
N TRP A 180 -13.57 34.46 11.06
CA TRP A 180 -12.72 35.16 10.10
C TRP A 180 -11.63 34.26 9.52
N ALA A 181 -11.00 33.42 10.35
CA ALA A 181 -10.02 32.43 9.88
C ALA A 181 -10.68 31.35 9.02
N GLN A 182 -11.86 30.85 9.42
CA GLN A 182 -12.64 29.89 8.62
C GLN A 182 -12.96 30.46 7.22
N LEU A 183 -13.46 31.70 7.15
CA LEU A 183 -13.74 32.40 5.89
C LEU A 183 -12.47 32.60 5.05
N GLY A 184 -11.37 33.02 5.67
CA GLY A 184 -10.08 33.19 5.00
C GLY A 184 -9.54 31.89 4.39
N ILE A 185 -9.57 30.80 5.15
CA ILE A 185 -9.13 29.46 4.69
C ILE A 185 -10.03 28.98 3.55
N THR A 186 -11.36 29.05 3.72
CA THR A 186 -12.33 28.62 2.71
C THR A 186 -12.18 29.43 1.42
N GLY A 187 -12.07 30.76 1.53
CA GLY A 187 -11.81 31.66 0.42
C GLY A 187 -10.50 31.33 -0.29
N THR A 188 -9.44 31.05 0.45
CA THR A 188 -8.13 30.66 -0.11
C THR A 188 -8.20 29.32 -0.85
N ILE A 189 -8.87 28.32 -0.28
CA ILE A 189 -9.07 27.01 -0.92
C ILE A 189 -9.89 27.16 -2.21
N LEU A 190 -11.00 27.90 -2.18
CA LEU A 190 -11.84 28.14 -3.35
C LEU A 190 -11.07 28.92 -4.43
N LEU A 191 -10.28 29.91 -4.04
CA LEU A 191 -9.46 30.70 -4.96
C LEU A 191 -8.34 29.85 -5.57
N ALA A 192 -7.65 29.03 -4.77
CA ALA A 192 -6.64 28.09 -5.26
C ALA A 192 -7.25 27.04 -6.20
N ALA A 193 -8.41 26.49 -5.87
CA ALA A 193 -9.15 25.56 -6.72
C ALA A 193 -9.59 26.22 -8.03
N GLY A 194 -10.08 27.47 -7.97
CA GLY A 194 -10.45 28.28 -9.13
C GLY A 194 -9.24 28.57 -10.03
N LEU A 195 -8.10 28.96 -9.46
CA LEU A 195 -6.85 29.16 -10.19
C LEU A 195 -6.33 27.87 -10.80
N LEU A 196 -6.32 26.76 -10.06
CA LEU A 196 -5.97 25.44 -10.59
C LEU A 196 -6.89 25.02 -11.72
N ALA A 197 -8.20 25.30 -11.62
CA ALA A 197 -9.15 25.04 -12.69
C ALA A 197 -8.89 25.92 -13.91
N LEU A 198 -8.52 27.20 -13.71
CA LEU A 198 -8.17 28.14 -14.77
C LEU A 198 -6.88 27.73 -15.49
N PHE A 199 -5.81 27.45 -14.74
CA PHE A 199 -4.54 26.95 -15.28
C PHE A 199 -4.69 25.59 -15.92
N ARG A 200 -5.49 24.69 -15.32
CA ARG A 200 -5.84 23.43 -15.97
C ARG A 200 -6.65 23.67 -17.22
N LYS A 201 -7.50 24.68 -17.34
CA LYS A 201 -8.23 24.95 -18.59
C LYS A 201 -7.29 25.37 -19.72
N GLU A 202 -6.32 26.23 -19.43
CA GLU A 202 -5.31 26.66 -20.39
C GLU A 202 -4.35 25.51 -20.77
N GLN A 203 -3.87 24.76 -19.78
CA GLN A 203 -3.08 23.55 -20.01
C GLN A 203 -3.92 22.41 -20.61
N LEU A 204 -5.21 22.27 -20.32
CA LEU A 204 -6.08 21.24 -20.90
C LEU A 204 -6.31 21.52 -22.38
N LEU A 205 -6.36 22.76 -22.83
CA LEU A 205 -6.52 23.05 -24.26
C LEU A 205 -5.24 22.74 -25.06
N ALA A 206 -4.05 22.95 -24.48
CA ALA A 206 -2.78 22.59 -25.09
C ALA A 206 -2.42 21.09 -24.93
N THR A 207 -2.70 20.52 -23.76
CA THR A 207 -2.28 19.17 -23.36
C THR A 207 -3.34 18.12 -23.66
N ARG A 208 -4.65 18.42 -23.77
CA ARG A 208 -5.67 17.41 -24.17
C ARG A 208 -5.35 16.76 -25.50
N ARG A 209 -4.79 17.48 -26.48
CA ARG A 209 -4.48 16.88 -27.79
C ARG A 209 -3.32 15.87 -27.70
N ARG A 210 -2.38 16.07 -26.78
CA ARG A 210 -1.24 15.16 -26.51
C ARG A 210 -1.61 14.02 -25.55
N LEU A 211 -2.33 14.34 -24.48
CA LEU A 211 -2.79 13.37 -23.50
C LEU A 211 -3.94 12.51 -24.03
N ALA A 212 -4.85 12.99 -24.89
CA ALA A 212 -5.90 12.12 -25.46
C ALA A 212 -5.35 11.10 -26.46
N SER A 213 -4.22 11.39 -27.12
CA SER A 213 -3.51 10.41 -27.94
C SER A 213 -2.72 9.41 -27.08
N GLU A 214 -2.07 9.86 -26.00
CA GLU A 214 -1.35 8.96 -25.07
C GLU A 214 -2.32 8.13 -24.21
N TRP A 215 -3.42 8.71 -23.72
CA TRP A 215 -4.43 7.99 -22.94
C TRP A 215 -5.18 6.92 -23.72
N ARG A 216 -5.43 7.11 -25.02
CA ARG A 216 -6.01 6.05 -25.86
C ARG A 216 -5.07 4.86 -26.06
N GLN A 217 -3.77 5.06 -25.89
CA GLN A 217 -2.79 3.98 -25.90
C GLN A 217 -2.71 3.24 -24.56
N TRP A 218 -3.36 3.74 -23.50
CA TRP A 218 -3.34 3.11 -22.18
C TRP A 218 -4.49 2.11 -21.96
N ASP A 219 -5.46 2.03 -22.89
CA ASP A 219 -6.59 1.07 -22.85
C ASP A 219 -6.36 -0.18 -23.74
N VAL A 220 -5.13 -0.39 -24.24
CA VAL A 220 -4.69 -1.63 -24.93
C VAL A 220 -3.83 -2.46 -23.99
#